data_AF-A0A8C1XKU3-F1
#
_entry.id   AF-A0A8C1XKU3-F1
#
_cell.length_a   1.000
_cell.length_b   1.000
_cell.length_c   1.000
_cell.angle_alpha   90.00
_cell.angle_beta   90.00
_cell.angle_gamma   90.00
#
_symmetry.space_group_name_H-M   'P 1'
#
loop_
_entity.id
_entity.type
_entity.pdbx_description
1 polymer ?
#
loop_
_entity_poly.entity_id
_entity_poly.type
_entity_poly.pdbx_seq_one_letter_code
_entity_poly.pdbx_strand_id
1 'polypeptide(L)'
;MLYHPDKHRDPELKRQAEQLFTYVHQAYEVLSDPQSRAIYDIFGKKGLEVEGWEVVERKRTPAEIREEYERLQRERDERRLQQRTNPKGTISVGIDATDLFDRYEEDFEDAPGGGFPHIDINRMHISQSIEVTSQTYLFPIHLTDQILPSAVFYATVGPLAIYLAVQKLIIMPYVRAQKEQELEKQKEDSASEIARRKQEAEASVLLMQESVKRIIDAEESKMGLIILNAWYGKFVSDNSQKPERAKVIDVTVPLQCLVKDSKLTLTEASKAGLPGFYDPCVGEEKSLKLLYQFRGALHQVLSGDTEPLMLPKQSHRISSET
;
A
#
# COMPACT_ATOMS: atom_id res chain seq x y z
N MET A 1 46.09 26.16 -0.77
CA MET A 1 45.10 25.57 -1.70
C MET A 1 45.77 25.21 -3.01
N LEU A 2 45.59 23.96 -3.44
CA LEU A 2 46.25 23.37 -4.63
C LEU A 2 45.58 23.75 -5.97
N TYR A 3 44.31 24.18 -5.95
CA TYR A 3 43.46 24.34 -7.15
C TYR A 3 42.97 25.78 -7.38
N HIS A 4 43.77 26.78 -7.02
CA HIS A 4 43.38 28.18 -7.28
C HIS A 4 43.65 28.52 -8.76
N PRO A 5 42.68 29.10 -9.49
CA PRO A 5 42.79 29.32 -10.95
C PRO A 5 43.97 30.22 -11.34
N ASP A 6 44.42 31.07 -10.42
CA ASP A 6 45.53 32.01 -10.62
C ASP A 6 46.93 31.35 -10.60
N LYS A 7 47.02 30.07 -10.21
CA LYS A 7 48.29 29.31 -10.17
C LYS A 7 48.60 28.53 -11.46
N HIS A 8 47.70 28.55 -12.45
CA HIS A 8 47.82 27.77 -13.68
C HIS A 8 47.84 28.69 -14.91
N ARG A 9 48.90 28.61 -15.73
CA ARG A 9 49.09 29.44 -16.93
C ARG A 9 48.45 28.86 -18.20
N ASP A 10 48.25 27.54 -18.24
CA ASP A 10 47.67 26.86 -19.40
C ASP A 10 46.14 26.93 -19.38
N PRO A 11 45.47 27.21 -20.52
CA PRO A 11 44.03 27.44 -20.57
C PRO A 11 43.18 26.20 -20.21
N GLU A 12 43.65 25.00 -20.55
CA GLU A 12 42.96 23.75 -20.21
C GLU A 12 43.07 23.41 -18.72
N LEU A 13 44.27 23.52 -18.15
CA LEU A 13 44.52 23.31 -16.72
C LEU A 13 43.82 24.35 -15.85
N LYS A 14 43.72 25.59 -16.33
CA LYS A 14 42.95 26.65 -15.65
C LYS A 14 41.47 26.30 -15.57
N ARG A 15 40.86 25.85 -16.68
CA ARG A 15 39.45 25.43 -16.71
C ARG A 15 39.17 24.23 -15.80
N GLN A 16 40.10 23.27 -15.72
CA GLN A 16 39.99 22.13 -14.79
C GLN A 16 40.13 22.58 -13.33
N ALA A 17 41.07 23.49 -13.04
CA ALA A 17 41.24 24.06 -11.72
C ALA A 17 40.01 24.86 -11.28
N GLU A 18 39.37 25.62 -12.18
CA GLU A 18 38.12 26.32 -11.91
C GLU A 18 37.00 25.35 -11.54
N GLN A 19 36.81 24.26 -12.30
CA GLN A 19 35.80 23.24 -11.97
C GLN A 19 36.05 22.60 -10.61
N LEU A 20 37.29 22.17 -10.35
CA LEU A 20 37.67 21.57 -9.07
C LEU A 20 37.53 22.56 -7.91
N PHE A 21 37.84 23.84 -8.13
CA PHE A 21 37.64 24.90 -7.16
C PHE A 21 36.15 25.08 -6.83
N THR A 22 35.28 25.12 -7.84
CA THR A 22 33.83 25.19 -7.65
C THR A 22 33.31 23.98 -6.86
N TYR A 23 33.74 22.76 -7.21
CA TYR A 23 33.32 21.55 -6.47
C TYR A 23 33.78 21.55 -5.02
N VAL A 24 35.04 21.92 -4.77
CA VAL A 24 35.58 21.98 -3.40
C VAL A 24 34.90 23.07 -2.59
N HIS A 25 34.59 24.21 -3.21
CA HIS A 25 33.88 25.30 -2.56
C HIS A 25 32.44 24.92 -2.21
N GLN A 26 31.70 24.31 -3.15
CA GLN A 26 30.35 23.80 -2.91
C GLN A 26 30.33 22.72 -1.83
N ALA A 27 31.29 21.78 -1.87
CA ALA A 27 31.42 20.75 -0.84
C ALA A 27 31.72 21.38 0.53
N TYR A 28 32.55 22.42 0.57
CA TYR A 28 32.82 23.15 1.81
C TYR A 28 31.57 23.87 2.33
N GLU A 29 30.80 24.57 1.49
CA GLU A 29 29.56 25.24 1.92
C GLU A 29 28.54 24.25 2.49
N VAL A 30 28.32 23.11 1.81
CA VAL A 30 27.36 22.10 2.24
C VAL A 30 27.82 21.36 3.51
N LEU A 31 29.12 21.05 3.62
CA LEU A 31 29.65 20.29 4.75
C LEU A 31 30.04 21.16 5.95
N SER A 32 30.26 22.46 5.76
CA SER A 32 30.61 23.42 6.82
C SER A 32 29.41 23.72 7.71
N ASP A 33 28.19 23.75 7.17
CA ASP A 33 26.96 23.95 7.95
C ASP A 33 26.32 22.60 8.35
N PRO A 34 26.14 22.32 9.67
CA PRO A 34 25.50 21.09 10.13
C PRO A 34 24.08 20.85 9.59
N GLN A 35 23.31 21.90 9.27
CA GLN A 35 21.94 21.76 8.74
C GLN A 35 21.97 21.34 7.26
N SER A 36 22.73 22.06 6.44
CA SER A 36 22.94 21.76 5.03
C SER A 36 23.51 20.34 4.83
N ARG A 37 24.41 19.91 5.71
CA ARG A 37 24.93 18.53 5.74
C ARG A 37 23.84 17.50 6.04
N ALA A 38 22.99 17.75 7.04
CA ALA A 38 21.91 16.82 7.38
C ALA A 38 20.90 16.68 6.23
N ILE A 39 20.59 17.77 5.53
CA ILE A 39 19.71 17.74 4.34
C ILE A 39 20.37 16.95 3.21
N TYR A 40 21.67 17.15 2.97
CA TYR A 40 22.43 16.42 1.95
C TYR A 40 22.51 14.91 2.26
N ASP A 41 22.73 14.55 3.52
CA ASP A 41 22.82 13.15 3.95
C ASP A 41 21.49 12.40 3.78
N ILE A 42 20.34 13.10 3.85
CA ILE A 42 19.00 12.51 3.71
C ILE A 42 18.48 12.54 2.27
N PHE A 43 18.64 13.66 1.56
CA PHE A 43 18.00 13.92 0.26
C PHE A 43 18.98 14.12 -0.90
N GLY A 44 20.29 14.16 -0.61
CA GLY A 44 21.34 14.48 -1.57
C GLY A 44 21.23 15.90 -2.12
N LYS A 45 21.85 16.15 -3.29
CA LYS A 45 21.86 17.46 -3.95
C LYS A 45 20.47 18.07 -4.20
N LYS A 46 19.44 17.23 -4.39
CA LYS A 46 18.06 17.67 -4.65
C LYS A 46 17.39 18.34 -3.45
N GLY A 47 17.88 18.06 -2.23
CA GLY A 47 17.36 18.69 -1.01
C GLY A 47 17.81 20.13 -0.85
N LEU A 48 19.02 20.46 -1.32
CA LEU A 48 19.63 21.79 -1.22
C LEU A 48 19.05 22.80 -2.21
N GLU A 49 18.49 22.34 -3.32
CA GLU A 49 17.89 23.20 -4.37
C GLU A 49 16.46 23.67 -4.04
N VAL A 50 15.87 23.22 -2.92
CA VAL A 50 14.50 23.58 -2.54
C VAL A 50 14.50 24.90 -1.76
N GLU A 51 14.02 25.98 -2.37
CA GLU A 51 13.79 27.26 -1.69
C GLU A 51 12.75 27.10 -0.56
N GLY A 52 13.08 27.52 0.66
CA GLY A 52 12.18 27.47 1.83
C GLY A 52 12.78 26.93 3.13
N TRP A 53 14.02 26.39 3.10
CA TRP A 53 14.71 25.89 4.30
C TRP A 53 15.12 27.00 5.30
N GLU A 54 15.17 28.27 4.86
CA GLU A 54 15.72 29.39 5.64
C GLU A 54 14.89 29.78 6.88
N VAL A 55 13.69 29.22 7.07
CA VAL A 55 12.74 29.67 8.11
C VAL A 55 12.87 28.90 9.44
N VAL A 56 13.74 27.89 9.55
CA VAL A 56 13.77 27.02 10.75
C VAL A 56 15.16 26.96 11.39
N GLU A 57 15.50 27.97 12.20
CA GLU A 57 16.73 28.03 13.00
C GLU A 57 16.82 27.01 14.17
N ARG A 58 16.22 25.82 14.08
CA ARG A 58 16.26 24.85 15.19
C ARG A 58 16.58 23.44 14.73
N LYS A 59 17.65 22.89 15.30
CA LYS A 59 18.16 21.52 15.11
C LYS A 59 17.06 20.47 15.29
N ARG A 60 16.38 20.11 14.22
CA ARG A 60 15.36 19.05 14.16
C ARG A 60 15.97 17.68 13.84
N THR A 61 15.23 16.63 14.17
CA THR A 61 15.62 15.24 13.94
C THR A 61 15.46 14.83 12.46
N PRO A 62 16.14 13.77 11.98
CA PRO A 62 16.06 13.33 10.57
C PRO A 62 14.65 12.97 10.08
N ALA A 63 13.75 12.58 10.98
CA ALA A 63 12.35 12.27 10.66
C ALA A 63 11.53 13.55 10.43
N GLU A 64 11.72 14.58 11.26
CA GLU A 64 11.04 15.87 11.12
C GLU A 64 11.48 16.63 9.86
N ILE A 65 12.77 16.53 9.49
CA ILE A 65 13.31 17.06 8.23
C ILE A 65 12.60 16.43 7.02
N ARG A 66 12.23 15.15 7.11
CA ARG A 66 11.49 14.45 6.05
C ARG A 66 10.05 14.92 5.92
N GLU A 67 9.35 15.06 7.04
CA GLU A 67 7.97 15.55 7.04
C GLU A 67 7.86 16.99 6.55
N GLU A 68 8.80 17.85 6.93
CA GLU A 68 8.87 19.24 6.49
C GLU A 68 9.15 19.35 4.98
N TYR A 69 10.05 18.51 4.47
CA TYR A 69 10.31 18.40 3.03
C TYR A 69 9.04 18.01 2.25
N GLU A 70 8.32 17.00 2.72
CA GLU A 70 7.06 16.58 2.09
C GLU A 70 5.98 17.66 2.14
N ARG A 71 5.92 18.43 3.23
CA ARG A 71 4.99 19.54 3.40
C ARG A 71 5.29 20.67 2.41
N LEU A 72 6.56 21.08 2.30
CA LEU A 72 7.00 22.11 1.36
C LEU A 72 6.79 21.68 -0.10
N GLN A 73 7.02 20.41 -0.43
CA GLN A 73 6.73 19.88 -1.76
C GLN A 73 5.24 19.99 -2.11
N ARG A 74 4.34 19.57 -1.20
CA ARG A 74 2.89 19.68 -1.40
C ARG A 74 2.45 21.12 -1.61
N GLU A 75 2.95 22.04 -0.77
CA GLU A 75 2.58 23.46 -0.90
C GLU A 75 3.07 24.05 -2.23
N ARG A 76 4.27 23.68 -2.70
CA ARG A 76 4.77 24.12 -4.00
C ARG A 76 3.97 23.56 -5.16
N ASP A 77 3.59 22.29 -5.09
CA ASP A 77 2.77 21.65 -6.12
C ASP A 77 1.35 22.25 -6.16
N GLU A 78 0.77 22.59 -5.01
CA GLU A 78 -0.49 23.33 -4.92
C GLU A 78 -0.38 24.74 -5.50
N ARG A 79 0.66 25.50 -5.15
CA ARG A 79 0.90 26.84 -5.73
C ARG A 79 1.12 26.78 -7.23
N ARG A 80 1.83 25.75 -7.71
CA ARG A 80 2.04 25.51 -9.15
C ARG A 80 0.73 25.19 -9.87
N LEU A 81 -0.17 24.47 -9.21
CA LEU A 81 -1.50 24.19 -9.75
C LEU A 81 -2.35 25.46 -9.78
N GLN A 82 -2.37 26.25 -8.71
CA GLN A 82 -3.12 27.52 -8.63
C GLN A 82 -2.62 28.56 -9.65
N GLN A 83 -1.31 28.69 -9.85
CA GLN A 83 -0.75 29.62 -10.84
C GLN A 83 -1.04 29.21 -12.29
N ARG A 84 -1.25 27.92 -12.56
CA ARG A 84 -1.62 27.42 -13.89
C ARG A 84 -3.09 27.65 -14.23
N THR A 85 -3.91 27.91 -13.23
CA THR A 85 -5.35 28.08 -13.39
C THR A 85 -5.78 29.37 -12.73
N ASN A 86 -5.51 30.50 -13.36
CA ASN A 86 -6.18 31.76 -13.02
C ASN A 86 -7.30 32.04 -14.04
N PRO A 87 -8.45 31.35 -13.96
CA PRO A 87 -9.54 31.60 -14.87
C PRO A 87 -10.13 32.99 -14.57
N LYS A 88 -10.13 33.87 -15.57
CA LYS A 88 -10.83 35.16 -15.50
C LYS A 88 -12.15 35.01 -16.24
N GLY A 89 -13.25 35.17 -15.53
CA GLY A 89 -14.60 35.17 -16.10
C GLY A 89 -15.15 36.59 -16.15
N THR A 90 -15.86 36.94 -17.22
CA THR A 90 -16.70 38.14 -17.27
C THR A 90 -18.10 37.74 -17.72
N ILE A 91 -19.08 38.10 -16.90
CA ILE A 91 -20.50 37.86 -17.17
C ILE A 91 -21.13 39.20 -17.52
N SER A 92 -21.76 39.28 -18.69
CA SER A 92 -22.51 40.46 -19.13
C SER A 92 -23.94 40.07 -19.42
N VAL A 93 -24.88 40.72 -18.74
CA VAL A 93 -26.32 40.50 -18.91
C VAL A 93 -26.93 41.80 -19.40
N GLY A 94 -27.54 41.78 -20.59
CA GLY A 94 -28.35 42.87 -21.11
C GLY A 94 -29.82 42.63 -20.73
N ILE A 95 -30.37 43.56 -19.95
CA ILE A 95 -31.78 43.53 -19.52
C ILE A 95 -32.51 44.61 -20.33
N ASP A 96 -33.53 44.22 -21.08
CA ASP A 96 -34.43 45.14 -21.75
C ASP A 96 -35.58 45.48 -20.82
N ALA A 97 -35.70 46.77 -20.52
CA ALA A 97 -36.67 47.31 -19.58
C ALA A 97 -37.52 48.39 -20.23
N THR A 98 -37.57 48.46 -21.56
CA THR A 98 -38.34 49.47 -22.32
C THR A 98 -39.81 49.52 -21.86
N ASP A 99 -40.39 48.35 -21.60
CA ASP A 99 -41.79 48.18 -21.13
C ASP A 99 -42.06 48.76 -19.72
N LEU A 100 -41.02 49.07 -18.94
CA LEU A 100 -41.13 49.77 -17.64
C LEU A 100 -41.22 51.30 -17.80
N PHE A 101 -40.76 51.86 -18.92
CA PHE A 101 -40.63 53.30 -19.12
C PHE A 101 -41.62 53.89 -20.15
N ASP A 102 -42.26 53.06 -20.99
CA ASP A 102 -43.24 53.49 -22.01
C ASP A 102 -44.63 53.90 -21.46
N ARG A 103 -44.77 54.15 -20.16
CA ARG A 103 -46.04 54.54 -19.53
C ARG A 103 -46.50 55.99 -19.77
N TYR A 104 -45.85 56.75 -20.64
CA TYR A 104 -46.02 58.21 -20.70
C TYR A 104 -46.32 58.86 -22.07
N GLU A 105 -46.77 58.14 -23.11
CA GLU A 105 -47.19 58.83 -24.36
C GLU A 105 -48.51 58.43 -25.03
N GLU A 106 -49.39 57.62 -24.43
CA GLU A 106 -50.74 57.40 -25.00
C GLU A 106 -51.85 57.62 -23.96
N ASP A 107 -52.09 58.89 -23.60
CA ASP A 107 -53.43 59.31 -23.20
C ASP A 107 -54.25 59.47 -24.49
N PHE A 108 -55.16 58.53 -24.79
CA PHE A 108 -56.54 58.74 -25.27
C PHE A 108 -57.15 57.41 -25.78
N GLU A 109 -58.22 56.97 -25.10
CA GLU A 109 -59.24 55.93 -25.43
C GLU A 109 -59.00 54.44 -25.03
N ASP A 110 -59.64 54.08 -23.90
CA ASP A 110 -60.35 52.83 -23.54
C ASP A 110 -59.75 51.42 -23.79
N ALA A 111 -59.13 50.83 -22.75
CA ALA A 111 -59.22 49.39 -22.44
C ALA A 111 -58.87 49.05 -20.96
N PRO A 112 -59.62 48.17 -20.25
CA PRO A 112 -59.30 47.75 -18.90
C PRO A 112 -58.35 46.54 -18.94
N GLY A 113 -57.06 46.76 -18.73
CA GLY A 113 -56.09 45.67 -18.72
C GLY A 113 -54.74 46.12 -18.21
N GLY A 114 -54.62 46.29 -16.88
CA GLY A 114 -53.33 46.49 -16.23
C GLY A 114 -52.49 45.22 -16.36
N GLY A 115 -51.80 45.04 -17.49
CA GLY A 115 -50.74 44.07 -17.65
C GLY A 115 -49.58 44.42 -16.73
N PHE A 116 -49.03 43.42 -16.04
CA PHE A 116 -47.78 43.57 -15.30
C PHE A 116 -46.64 43.75 -16.32
N PRO A 117 -45.75 44.75 -16.16
CA PRO A 117 -44.63 44.95 -17.08
C PRO A 117 -43.75 43.70 -17.14
N HIS A 118 -43.36 43.29 -18.35
CA HIS A 118 -42.52 42.11 -18.55
C HIS A 118 -41.07 42.55 -18.76
N ILE A 119 -40.16 42.05 -17.92
CA ILE A 119 -38.72 42.32 -18.05
C ILE A 119 -38.11 41.18 -18.86
N ASP A 120 -37.54 41.52 -20.02
CA ASP A 120 -36.91 40.55 -20.91
C ASP A 120 -35.38 40.60 -20.84
N ILE A 121 -34.76 39.43 -20.77
CA ILE A 121 -33.30 39.32 -20.86
C ILE A 121 -32.96 39.11 -22.33
N ASN A 122 -32.65 40.19 -23.04
CA ASN A 122 -32.38 40.16 -24.48
C ASN A 122 -31.04 39.49 -24.83
N ARG A 123 -30.06 39.49 -23.90
CA ARG A 123 -28.77 38.82 -24.14
C ARG A 123 -28.02 38.46 -22.85
N MET A 124 -27.69 37.19 -22.69
CA MET A 124 -26.71 36.72 -21.70
C MET A 124 -25.43 36.29 -22.41
N HIS A 125 -24.30 36.91 -22.06
CA HIS A 125 -23.00 36.59 -22.63
C HIS A 125 -22.01 36.25 -21.51
N ILE A 126 -21.49 35.03 -21.53
CA ILE A 126 -20.47 34.59 -20.60
C ILE A 126 -19.19 34.35 -21.40
N SER A 127 -18.17 35.15 -21.11
CA SER A 127 -16.81 34.93 -21.61
C SER A 127 -15.96 34.37 -20.48
N GLN A 128 -15.42 33.18 -20.67
CA GLN A 128 -14.43 32.61 -19.78
C GLN A 128 -13.09 32.55 -20.51
N SER A 129 -12.04 33.09 -19.88
CA SER A 129 -10.67 32.94 -20.34
C SER A 129 -9.86 32.13 -19.32
N ILE A 130 -9.12 31.15 -19.83
CA ILE A 130 -8.16 30.39 -19.04
C ILE A 130 -6.78 30.66 -19.63
N GLU A 131 -5.88 31.18 -18.81
CA GLU A 131 -4.53 31.53 -19.21
C GLU A 131 -3.62 30.31 -19.06
N VAL A 132 -3.67 29.39 -20.04
CA VAL A 132 -2.74 28.25 -20.10
C VAL A 132 -1.65 28.57 -21.10
N THR A 133 -0.49 29.04 -20.62
CA THR A 133 0.73 29.25 -21.42
C THR A 133 0.53 30.28 -22.54
N SER A 134 0.40 31.56 -22.17
CA SER A 134 0.29 32.74 -23.08
C SER A 134 -0.76 32.68 -24.20
N GLN A 135 -1.62 31.67 -24.22
CA GLN A 135 -2.73 31.51 -25.15
C GLN A 135 -4.04 31.71 -24.39
N THR A 136 -4.79 32.74 -24.78
CA THR A 136 -6.12 33.01 -24.23
C THR A 136 -7.17 32.25 -25.04
N TYR A 137 -7.79 31.23 -24.45
CA TYR A 137 -8.92 30.54 -25.06
C TYR A 137 -10.22 31.26 -24.67
N LEU A 138 -10.98 31.73 -25.68
CA LEU A 138 -12.31 32.32 -25.47
C LEU A 138 -13.38 31.33 -25.89
N PHE A 139 -14.25 30.96 -24.95
CA PHE A 139 -15.43 30.14 -25.22
C PHE A 139 -16.69 30.99 -25.03
N PRO A 140 -17.32 31.51 -26.09
CA PRO A 140 -18.59 32.20 -25.97
C PRO A 140 -19.71 31.20 -25.69
N ILE A 141 -20.35 31.31 -24.54
CA ILE A 141 -21.56 30.54 -24.24
C ILE A 141 -22.75 31.30 -24.81
N HIS A 142 -23.34 30.77 -25.88
CA HIS A 142 -24.58 31.29 -26.44
C HIS A 142 -25.76 30.63 -25.70
N LEU A 143 -26.46 31.40 -24.88
CA LEU A 143 -27.76 30.99 -24.34
C LEU A 143 -28.83 31.31 -25.39
N THR A 144 -29.44 30.28 -25.96
CA THR A 144 -30.63 30.40 -26.82
C THR A 144 -31.88 30.18 -25.99
N ASP A 145 -32.90 31.03 -26.19
CA ASP A 145 -34.18 30.97 -25.47
C ASP A 145 -35.03 29.74 -25.81
N GLN A 146 -34.64 28.97 -26.83
CA GLN A 146 -35.31 27.74 -27.24
C GLN A 146 -34.50 26.51 -26.82
N ILE A 147 -35.09 25.68 -25.96
CA ILE A 147 -34.52 24.40 -25.54
C ILE A 147 -34.52 23.45 -26.73
N LEU A 148 -33.36 23.25 -27.37
CA LEU A 148 -33.19 22.22 -28.40
C LEU A 148 -32.97 20.85 -27.72
N PRO A 149 -33.89 19.88 -27.86
CA PRO A 149 -33.78 18.60 -27.16
C PRO A 149 -32.51 17.80 -27.51
N SER A 150 -32.01 17.94 -28.74
CA SER A 150 -30.77 17.32 -29.19
C SER A 150 -29.53 17.85 -28.45
N ALA A 151 -29.47 19.17 -28.20
CA ALA A 151 -28.35 19.78 -27.48
C ALA A 151 -28.30 19.31 -26.02
N VAL A 152 -29.45 19.22 -25.35
CA VAL A 152 -29.56 18.69 -23.99
C VAL A 152 -29.12 17.23 -23.94
N PHE A 153 -29.50 16.42 -24.94
CA PHE A 153 -29.12 15.02 -25.04
C PHE A 153 -27.60 14.84 -25.17
N TYR A 154 -26.95 15.56 -26.09
CA TYR A 154 -25.50 15.47 -26.25
C TYR A 154 -24.72 16.11 -25.09
N ALA A 155 -25.28 17.10 -24.40
CA ALA A 155 -24.62 17.71 -23.25
C ALA A 155 -24.66 16.83 -21.99
N THR A 156 -25.69 15.99 -21.84
CA THR A 156 -25.91 15.21 -20.61
C THR A 156 -25.71 13.71 -20.83
N VAL A 157 -26.49 13.12 -21.73
CA VAL A 157 -26.51 11.67 -21.97
C VAL A 157 -25.22 11.21 -22.64
N GLY A 158 -24.69 11.99 -23.58
CA GLY A 158 -23.45 11.66 -24.30
C GLY A 158 -22.24 11.50 -23.36
N PRO A 159 -21.83 12.54 -22.62
CA PRO A 159 -20.71 12.49 -21.69
C PRO A 159 -20.90 11.43 -20.60
N LEU A 160 -22.11 11.26 -20.08
CA LEU A 160 -22.40 10.24 -19.08
C LEU A 160 -22.24 8.82 -19.64
N ALA A 161 -22.75 8.55 -20.84
CA ALA A 161 -22.59 7.27 -21.52
C ALA A 161 -21.12 6.99 -21.87
N ILE A 162 -20.38 8.01 -22.35
CA ILE A 162 -18.94 7.90 -22.65
C ILE A 162 -18.15 7.61 -21.37
N TYR A 163 -18.43 8.32 -20.27
CA TYR A 163 -17.79 8.09 -18.98
C TYR A 163 -18.03 6.66 -18.49
N LEU A 164 -19.28 6.19 -18.52
CA LEU A 164 -19.63 4.83 -18.12
C LEU A 164 -18.97 3.78 -19.03
N ALA A 165 -18.90 4.04 -20.34
CA ALA A 165 -18.23 3.17 -21.30
C ALA A 165 -16.73 3.07 -20.99
N VAL A 166 -16.03 4.18 -20.80
CA VAL A 166 -14.60 4.21 -20.44
C VAL A 166 -14.37 3.50 -19.09
N GLN A 167 -15.22 3.77 -18.10
CA GLN A 167 -15.09 3.17 -16.78
C GLN A 167 -15.30 1.65 -16.80
N LYS A 168 -16.29 1.17 -17.56
CA LYS A 168 -16.64 -0.25 -17.63
C LYS A 168 -15.75 -1.05 -18.60
N LEU A 169 -15.41 -0.49 -19.76
CA LEU A 169 -14.70 -1.22 -20.82
C LEU A 169 -13.18 -1.07 -20.74
N ILE A 170 -12.65 -0.01 -20.15
CA ILE A 170 -11.19 0.24 -20.13
C ILE A 170 -10.66 0.14 -18.71
N ILE A 171 -11.24 0.88 -17.77
CA ILE A 171 -10.70 0.96 -16.40
C ILE A 171 -10.91 -0.35 -15.63
N MET A 172 -12.11 -0.92 -15.63
CA MET A 172 -12.39 -2.17 -14.92
C MET A 172 -11.54 -3.37 -15.37
N PRO A 173 -11.40 -3.68 -16.67
CA PRO A 173 -10.55 -4.81 -17.07
C PRO A 173 -9.08 -4.59 -16.73
N TYR A 174 -8.58 -3.35 -16.89
CA TYR A 174 -7.19 -3.03 -16.53
C TYR A 174 -6.89 -3.23 -15.05
N VAL A 175 -7.77 -2.72 -14.16
CA VAL A 175 -7.59 -2.85 -12.71
C VAL A 175 -7.73 -4.31 -12.25
N ARG A 176 -8.60 -5.11 -12.87
CA ARG A 176 -8.71 -6.55 -12.56
C ARG A 176 -7.45 -7.29 -12.96
N ALA A 177 -6.93 -7.04 -14.16
CA ALA A 177 -5.69 -7.67 -14.63
C ALA A 177 -4.49 -7.35 -13.72
N GLN A 178 -4.37 -6.10 -13.23
CA GLN A 178 -3.31 -5.76 -12.28
C GLN A 178 -3.45 -6.49 -10.94
N LYS A 179 -4.67 -6.59 -10.39
CA LYS A 179 -4.91 -7.32 -9.14
C LYS A 179 -4.60 -8.81 -9.26
N GLU A 180 -4.89 -9.40 -10.42
CA GLU A 180 -4.54 -10.80 -10.70
C GLU A 180 -3.03 -11.01 -10.71
N GLN A 181 -2.28 -10.13 -11.37
CA GLN A 181 -0.80 -10.19 -11.39
C GLN A 181 -0.18 -10.01 -10.00
N GLU A 182 -0.68 -9.07 -9.19
CA GLU A 182 -0.22 -8.89 -7.81
C GLU A 182 -0.50 -10.12 -6.94
N LEU A 183 -1.67 -10.75 -7.11
CA LEU A 183 -2.03 -11.98 -6.41
C LEU A 183 -1.15 -13.16 -6.85
N GLU A 184 -0.86 -13.29 -8.15
CA GLU A 184 0.05 -14.31 -8.68
C GLU A 184 1.45 -14.13 -8.10
N LYS A 185 1.97 -12.91 -8.10
CA LYS A 185 3.27 -12.60 -7.50
C LYS A 185 3.31 -12.92 -6.00
N GLN A 186 2.26 -12.56 -5.25
CA GLN A 186 2.16 -12.91 -3.83
C GLN A 186 2.13 -14.43 -3.61
N LYS A 187 1.46 -15.19 -4.49
CA LYS A 187 1.44 -16.66 -4.43
C LYS A 187 2.81 -17.26 -4.73
N GLU A 188 3.53 -16.74 -5.73
CA GLU A 188 4.88 -17.17 -6.09
C GLU A 188 5.87 -16.89 -4.95
N ASP A 189 5.87 -15.67 -4.41
CA ASP A 189 6.71 -15.26 -3.28
C ASP A 189 6.45 -16.16 -2.07
N SER A 190 5.17 -16.39 -1.73
CA SER A 190 4.78 -17.27 -0.61
C SER A 190 5.16 -18.74 -0.84
N ALA A 191 5.01 -19.25 -2.07
CA ALA A 191 5.37 -20.63 -2.41
C ALA A 191 6.89 -20.85 -2.33
N SER A 192 7.68 -19.88 -2.76
CA SER A 192 9.14 -19.92 -2.66
C SER A 192 9.62 -19.95 -1.21
N GLU A 193 8.99 -19.16 -0.31
CA GLU A 193 9.33 -19.15 1.11
C GLU A 193 8.99 -20.49 1.78
N ILE A 194 7.82 -21.06 1.48
CA ILE A 194 7.41 -22.38 2.01
C ILE A 194 8.40 -23.47 1.56
N ALA A 195 8.85 -23.44 0.30
CA ALA A 195 9.83 -24.41 -0.21
C ALA A 195 11.18 -24.30 0.51
N ARG A 196 11.66 -23.07 0.77
CA ARG A 196 12.91 -22.85 1.52
C ARG A 196 12.82 -23.39 2.94
N ARG A 197 11.74 -23.04 3.65
CA ARG A 197 11.50 -23.51 5.04
C ARG A 197 11.37 -25.02 5.12
N LYS A 198 10.73 -25.64 4.12
CA LYS A 198 10.64 -27.10 4.02
C LYS A 198 12.03 -27.73 3.92
N GLN A 199 12.90 -27.20 3.06
CA GLN A 199 14.27 -27.72 2.92
C GLN A 199 15.09 -27.56 4.22
N GLU A 200 14.97 -26.41 4.89
CA GLU A 200 15.59 -26.17 6.20
C GLU A 200 15.10 -27.16 7.28
N ALA A 201 13.80 -27.46 7.29
CA ALA A 201 13.19 -28.42 8.20
C ALA A 201 13.65 -29.85 7.92
N GLU A 202 13.65 -30.28 6.66
CA GLU A 202 14.11 -31.63 6.26
C GLU A 202 15.58 -31.87 6.60
N ALA A 203 16.45 -30.87 6.37
CA ALA A 203 17.85 -30.94 6.78
C ALA A 203 18.01 -31.08 8.29
N SER A 204 17.21 -30.34 9.07
CA SER A 204 17.20 -30.44 10.53
C SER A 204 16.73 -31.82 11.01
N VAL A 205 15.67 -32.37 10.40
CA VAL A 205 15.15 -33.71 10.70
C VAL A 205 16.21 -34.78 10.44
N LEU A 206 16.93 -34.69 9.32
CA LEU A 206 17.98 -35.65 8.96
C LEU A 206 19.12 -35.68 9.99
N LEU A 207 19.54 -34.50 10.47
CA LEU A 207 20.56 -34.39 11.53
C LEU A 207 20.10 -34.97 12.88
N MET A 208 18.78 -34.96 13.17
CA MET A 208 18.21 -35.44 14.41
C MET A 208 17.95 -36.96 14.44
N GLN A 209 18.02 -37.67 13.31
CA GLN A 209 17.68 -39.09 13.27
C GLN A 209 18.55 -39.94 14.19
N GLU A 210 19.85 -39.63 14.30
CA GLU A 210 20.76 -40.37 15.17
C GLU A 210 20.49 -40.11 16.65
N SER A 211 20.20 -38.87 17.04
CA SER A 211 19.88 -38.55 18.43
C SER A 211 18.54 -39.17 18.84
N VAL A 212 17.54 -39.14 17.96
CA VAL A 212 16.22 -39.71 18.21
C VAL A 212 16.28 -41.22 18.44
N LYS A 213 17.06 -41.97 17.65
CA LYS A 213 17.26 -43.41 17.89
C LYS A 213 17.78 -43.68 19.31
N ARG A 214 18.80 -42.94 19.75
CA ARG A 214 19.36 -43.06 21.11
C ARG A 214 18.33 -42.73 22.20
N ILE A 215 17.49 -41.72 21.96
CA ILE A 215 16.41 -41.33 22.90
C ILE A 215 15.36 -42.44 22.97
N ILE A 216 14.95 -43.01 21.83
CA ILE A 216 13.96 -44.09 21.79
C ILE A 216 14.49 -45.30 22.57
N ASP A 217 15.72 -45.76 22.32
CA ASP A 217 16.30 -46.90 23.03
C ASP A 217 16.37 -46.65 24.56
N ALA A 218 16.72 -45.42 24.96
CA ALA A 218 16.78 -45.02 26.36
C ALA A 218 15.39 -44.97 27.02
N GLU A 219 14.37 -44.47 26.31
CA GLU A 219 12.99 -44.40 26.81
C GLU A 219 12.31 -45.77 26.81
N GLU A 220 12.61 -46.64 25.84
CA GLU A 220 12.09 -48.02 25.77
C GLU A 220 12.52 -48.84 26.99
N SER A 221 13.80 -48.74 27.38
CA SER A 221 14.34 -49.41 28.57
C SER A 221 13.64 -49.00 29.88
N LYS A 222 13.02 -47.82 29.91
CA LYS A 222 12.33 -47.24 31.08
C LYS A 222 10.81 -47.28 30.97
N MET A 223 10.26 -47.87 29.90
CA MET A 223 8.85 -47.78 29.55
C MET A 223 8.33 -46.32 29.59
N GLY A 224 9.15 -45.42 29.07
CA GLY A 224 8.95 -43.99 29.09
C GLY A 224 8.03 -43.47 28.00
N LEU A 225 8.28 -42.25 27.51
CA LEU A 225 7.43 -41.58 26.52
C LEU A 225 7.99 -41.78 25.11
N ILE A 226 7.26 -42.49 24.27
CA ILE A 226 7.62 -42.74 22.87
C ILE A 226 6.51 -42.19 21.97
N ILE A 227 6.87 -41.29 21.05
CA ILE A 227 5.96 -40.73 20.06
C ILE A 227 5.93 -41.68 18.86
N LEU A 228 4.74 -42.20 18.55
CA LEU A 228 4.56 -43.12 17.42
C LEU A 228 4.28 -42.36 16.14
N ASN A 229 3.28 -41.47 16.16
CA ASN A 229 2.91 -40.64 15.02
C ASN A 229 2.62 -39.21 15.47
N ALA A 230 3.12 -38.23 14.75
CA ALA A 230 2.77 -36.84 14.97
C ALA A 230 2.59 -36.08 13.64
N TRP A 231 1.43 -35.45 13.49
CA TRP A 231 1.03 -34.75 12.28
C TRP A 231 0.73 -33.30 12.62
N TYR A 232 1.31 -32.36 11.87
CA TYR A 232 1.05 -30.93 12.02
C TYR A 232 0.50 -30.32 10.74
N GLY A 233 -0.57 -29.55 10.83
CA GLY A 233 -1.17 -28.86 9.69
C GLY A 233 -2.66 -28.65 9.84
N LYS A 234 -3.32 -28.41 8.70
CA LYS A 234 -4.78 -28.28 8.63
C LYS A 234 -5.40 -29.66 8.47
N PHE A 235 -6.13 -30.09 9.50
CA PHE A 235 -6.94 -31.30 9.41
C PHE A 235 -8.32 -30.93 8.86
N VAL A 236 -8.75 -31.66 7.84
CA VAL A 236 -10.10 -31.50 7.29
C VAL A 236 -11.08 -32.10 8.29
N SER A 237 -11.94 -31.26 8.87
CA SER A 237 -13.15 -31.73 9.54
C SER A 237 -14.11 -32.26 8.48
N ASP A 238 -14.65 -33.46 8.68
CA ASP A 238 -15.48 -34.26 7.75
C ASP A 238 -16.73 -33.55 7.18
N ASN A 239 -17.01 -32.31 7.58
CA ASN A 239 -18.17 -31.53 7.16
C ASN A 239 -18.02 -30.79 5.82
N SER A 240 -16.87 -30.88 5.15
CA SER A 240 -16.61 -30.13 3.91
C SER A 240 -16.55 -31.07 2.71
N GLN A 241 -17.52 -30.99 1.79
CA GLN A 241 -17.64 -31.80 0.56
C GLN A 241 -16.51 -31.59 -0.48
N LYS A 242 -15.33 -31.12 -0.08
CA LYS A 242 -14.16 -31.06 -0.95
C LYS A 242 -13.06 -31.96 -0.38
N PRO A 243 -12.53 -32.92 -1.15
CA PRO A 243 -11.31 -33.62 -0.79
C PRO A 243 -10.13 -32.66 -0.98
N GLU A 244 -10.03 -31.63 -0.13
CA GLU A 244 -8.80 -30.87 -0.02
C GLU A 244 -7.74 -31.83 0.52
N ARG A 245 -6.65 -32.02 -0.24
CA ARG A 245 -5.50 -32.79 0.22
C ARG A 245 -5.07 -32.19 1.57
N ALA A 246 -5.15 -32.98 2.63
CA ALA A 246 -4.74 -32.54 3.95
C ALA A 246 -3.26 -32.10 3.85
N LYS A 247 -3.02 -30.81 4.02
CA LYS A 247 -1.68 -30.21 3.99
C LYS A 247 -1.05 -30.42 5.38
N VAL A 248 -0.64 -31.66 5.63
CA VAL A 248 -0.05 -32.13 6.88
C VAL A 248 1.40 -32.52 6.68
N ILE A 249 2.20 -32.24 7.71
CA ILE A 249 3.61 -32.62 7.79
C ILE A 249 3.79 -33.65 8.91
N ASP A 250 4.73 -34.57 8.72
CA ASP A 250 5.14 -35.50 9.78
C ASP A 250 6.20 -34.84 10.64
N VAL A 251 5.90 -34.70 11.94
CA VAL A 251 6.76 -34.04 12.94
C VAL A 251 7.17 -35.00 14.05
N THR A 252 7.10 -36.31 13.80
CA THR A 252 7.42 -37.36 14.78
C THR A 252 8.87 -37.26 15.25
N VAL A 253 9.82 -37.11 14.33
CA VAL A 253 11.26 -37.06 14.65
C VAL A 253 11.64 -35.81 15.46
N PRO A 254 11.27 -34.58 15.03
CA PRO A 254 11.53 -33.38 15.83
C PRO A 254 10.95 -33.44 17.25
N LEU A 255 9.72 -33.94 17.40
CA LEU A 255 9.07 -34.01 18.71
C LEU A 255 9.73 -35.05 19.62
N GLN A 256 10.17 -36.19 19.08
CA GLN A 256 10.87 -37.19 19.88
C GLN A 256 12.21 -36.64 20.41
N CYS A 257 12.87 -35.76 19.65
CA CYS A 257 14.11 -35.12 20.11
C CYS A 257 13.90 -34.13 21.27
N LEU A 258 12.67 -33.62 21.45
CA LEU A 258 12.30 -32.72 22.54
C LEU A 258 11.91 -33.47 23.83
N VAL A 259 11.72 -34.79 23.78
CA VAL A 259 11.41 -35.61 24.95
C VAL A 259 12.65 -35.70 25.85
N LYS A 260 12.47 -35.33 27.12
CA LYS A 260 13.50 -35.45 28.16
C LYS A 260 12.87 -36.05 29.42
N ASP A 261 13.49 -37.08 29.98
CA ASP A 261 13.04 -37.78 31.19
C ASP A 261 11.57 -38.22 31.11
N SER A 262 11.19 -38.86 30.01
CA SER A 262 9.82 -39.33 29.73
C SER A 262 8.73 -38.25 29.78
N LYS A 263 9.08 -36.98 29.56
CA LYS A 263 8.16 -35.85 29.48
C LYS A 263 8.42 -35.00 28.23
N LEU A 264 7.35 -34.45 27.67
CA LEU A 264 7.41 -33.47 26.59
C LEU A 264 6.68 -32.20 27.04
N THR A 265 7.37 -31.06 26.98
CA THR A 265 6.80 -29.75 27.32
C THR A 265 6.99 -28.82 26.12
N LEU A 266 5.90 -28.48 25.44
CA LEU A 266 5.84 -27.44 24.43
C LEU A 266 5.34 -26.15 25.07
N THR A 267 6.09 -25.06 24.87
CA THR A 267 5.70 -23.71 25.32
C THR A 267 4.64 -23.10 24.40
N GLU A 268 4.01 -22.00 24.83
CA GLU A 268 2.95 -21.27 24.08
C GLU A 268 3.44 -20.56 22.80
N ALA A 269 4.65 -20.87 22.33
CA ALA A 269 5.16 -20.36 21.06
C ALA A 269 4.54 -21.14 19.89
N SER A 270 4.45 -20.50 18.71
CA SER A 270 4.00 -21.19 17.49
C SER A 270 4.87 -22.42 17.24
N LYS A 271 4.22 -23.58 17.10
CA LYS A 271 4.89 -24.86 16.87
C LYS A 271 5.62 -24.90 15.53
N ALA A 272 5.27 -24.01 14.59
CA ALA A 272 5.98 -23.81 13.33
C ALA A 272 7.41 -23.26 13.48
N GLY A 273 7.76 -22.67 14.63
CA GLY A 273 9.09 -22.12 14.91
C GLY A 273 10.08 -23.15 15.47
N LEU A 274 9.65 -24.38 15.72
CA LEU A 274 10.50 -25.43 16.27
C LEU A 274 11.44 -25.99 15.18
N PRO A 275 12.65 -26.44 15.54
CA PRO A 275 13.59 -26.99 14.57
C PRO A 275 13.01 -28.28 13.96
N GLY A 276 12.99 -28.36 12.62
CA GLY A 276 12.34 -29.46 11.89
C GLY A 276 10.83 -29.27 11.65
N PHE A 277 10.24 -28.17 12.13
CA PHE A 277 8.88 -27.76 11.78
C PHE A 277 8.91 -26.70 10.68
N TYR A 278 7.85 -26.68 9.86
CA TYR A 278 7.53 -25.57 8.98
C TYR A 278 6.01 -25.46 8.84
N ASP A 279 5.53 -24.32 8.38
CA ASP A 279 4.10 -24.08 8.19
C ASP A 279 3.66 -24.45 6.76
N PRO A 280 2.85 -25.51 6.57
CA PRO A 280 2.34 -25.87 5.24
C PRO A 280 1.14 -25.01 4.79
N CYS A 281 0.50 -24.25 5.70
CA CYS A 281 -0.73 -23.51 5.47
C CYS A 281 -0.70 -22.12 6.14
N VAL A 282 0.11 -21.20 5.59
CA VAL A 282 0.21 -19.83 6.12
C VAL A 282 -1.17 -19.14 6.09
N GLY A 283 -1.62 -18.69 7.26
CA GLY A 283 -2.90 -17.97 7.42
C GLY A 283 -4.13 -18.86 7.69
N GLU A 284 -4.00 -20.19 7.73
CA GLU A 284 -5.08 -21.10 8.12
C GLU A 284 -4.91 -21.62 9.55
N GLU A 285 -6.00 -22.11 10.16
CA GLU A 285 -5.95 -22.76 11.46
C GLU A 285 -5.21 -24.11 11.37
N LYS A 286 -4.19 -24.25 12.20
CA LYS A 286 -3.34 -25.43 12.29
C LYS A 286 -3.50 -26.09 13.63
N SER A 287 -3.43 -27.42 13.61
CA SER A 287 -3.35 -28.20 14.83
C SER A 287 -2.26 -29.26 14.71
N LEU A 288 -1.87 -29.78 15.86
CA LEU A 288 -0.92 -30.87 16.05
C LEU A 288 -1.69 -32.06 16.58
N LYS A 289 -1.74 -33.15 15.81
CA LYS A 289 -2.29 -34.43 16.24
C LYS A 289 -1.13 -35.35 16.60
N LEU A 290 -1.11 -35.85 17.82
CA LEU A 290 0.00 -36.60 18.37
C LEU A 290 -0.51 -37.91 18.98
N LEU A 291 0.10 -39.02 18.58
CA LEU A 291 -0.16 -40.35 19.09
C LEU A 291 1.13 -40.90 19.70
N TYR A 292 1.07 -41.21 20.99
CA TYR A 292 2.23 -41.61 21.77
C TYR A 292 1.90 -42.78 22.69
N GLN A 293 2.94 -43.50 23.09
CA GLN A 293 2.87 -44.56 24.06
C GLN A 293 3.60 -44.12 25.34
N PHE A 294 2.98 -44.36 26.48
CA PHE A 294 3.60 -44.13 27.79
C PHE A 294 3.26 -45.29 28.71
N ARG A 295 4.28 -45.93 29.30
CA ARG A 295 4.13 -47.11 30.17
C ARG A 295 3.27 -48.22 29.53
N GLY A 296 3.46 -48.46 28.23
CA GLY A 296 2.72 -49.46 27.47
C GLY A 296 1.31 -49.06 27.02
N ALA A 297 0.75 -47.95 27.50
CA ALA A 297 -0.59 -47.48 27.11
C ALA A 297 -0.53 -46.43 26.00
N LEU A 298 -1.42 -46.57 25.01
CA LEU A 298 -1.57 -45.63 23.91
C LEU A 298 -2.38 -44.40 24.33
N HIS A 299 -1.94 -43.24 23.84
CA HIS A 299 -2.56 -41.95 24.09
C HIS A 299 -2.62 -41.14 22.80
N GLN A 300 -3.69 -40.37 22.63
CA GLN A 300 -3.88 -39.46 21.50
C GLN A 300 -4.29 -38.08 22.00
N VAL A 301 -3.70 -37.04 21.40
CA VAL A 301 -4.05 -35.65 21.69
C VAL A 301 -4.13 -34.85 20.39
N LEU A 302 -5.04 -33.89 20.35
CA LEU A 302 -5.10 -32.83 19.35
C LEU A 302 -4.87 -31.50 20.08
N SER A 303 -3.95 -30.68 19.59
CA SER A 303 -3.63 -29.39 20.21
C SER A 303 -3.49 -28.30 19.15
N GLY A 304 -3.96 -27.08 19.44
CA GLY A 304 -3.82 -25.93 18.52
C GLY A 304 -2.37 -25.45 18.37
N ASP A 305 -2.05 -24.66 17.35
CA ASP A 305 -0.66 -24.20 17.10
C ASP A 305 -0.02 -23.45 18.28
N THR A 306 -0.78 -22.59 18.97
CA THR A 306 -0.30 -21.75 20.08
C THR A 306 -0.56 -22.34 21.46
N GLU A 307 -1.26 -23.48 21.53
CA GLU A 307 -1.65 -24.07 22.80
C GLU A 307 -0.49 -24.84 23.45
N PRO A 308 -0.20 -24.61 24.74
CA PRO A 308 0.87 -25.31 25.45
C PRO A 308 0.50 -26.79 25.63
N LEU A 309 1.44 -27.68 25.28
CA LEU A 309 1.22 -29.12 25.37
C LEU A 309 2.22 -29.75 26.33
N MET A 310 1.71 -30.37 27.38
CA MET A 310 2.50 -31.18 28.31
C MET A 310 2.06 -32.63 28.23
N LEU A 311 3.01 -33.54 27.98
CA LEU A 311 2.82 -34.99 27.98
C LEU A 311 3.75 -35.64 29.01
N PRO A 312 3.35 -36.76 29.62
CA PRO A 312 2.08 -37.48 29.44
C PRO A 312 0.93 -36.92 30.32
N LYS A 313 -0.31 -36.94 29.80
CA LYS A 313 -1.55 -36.70 30.59
C LYS A 313 -2.47 -37.91 30.52
N GLN A 314 -3.15 -38.23 31.63
CA GLN A 314 -4.10 -39.34 31.70
C GLN A 314 -5.34 -39.13 30.83
N SER A 315 -5.74 -37.87 30.61
CA SER A 315 -6.89 -37.49 29.77
C SER A 315 -6.74 -37.89 28.31
N HIS A 316 -5.51 -38.15 27.85
CA HIS A 316 -5.24 -38.51 26.46
C HIS A 316 -5.27 -40.02 26.23
N ARG A 317 -5.47 -40.83 27.28
CA ARG A 317 -5.41 -42.29 27.16
C ARG A 317 -6.54 -42.79 26.26
N ILE A 318 -6.18 -43.55 25.24
CA ILE A 318 -7.16 -44.23 24.39
C ILE A 318 -7.58 -45.48 25.16
N SER A 319 -8.83 -45.56 25.59
CA SER A 319 -9.44 -46.83 25.94
C SER A 319 -9.58 -47.62 24.65
N SER A 320 -8.83 -48.71 24.52
CA SER A 320 -9.14 -49.73 23.52
C SER A 320 -10.50 -50.31 23.90
N GLU A 321 -11.58 -49.72 23.39
CA GLU A 321 -12.91 -50.32 23.43
C GLU A 321 -12.83 -51.60 22.58
N THR A 322 -12.91 -52.73 23.27
CA THR A 322 -13.14 -54.07 22.72
C THR A 322 -14.53 -54.21 22.13
#